data_AF-A0A838NTZ2-F1
#
_entry.id   AF-A0A838NTZ2-F1
#
_cell.length_a   1.000
_cell.length_b   1.000
_cell.length_c   1.000
_cell.angle_alpha   90.00
_cell.angle_beta   90.00
_cell.angle_gamma   90.00
#
_symmetry.space_group_name_H-M   'P 1'
#
loop_
_entity.id
_entity.type
_entity.pdbx_description
1 polymer ?
#
loop_
_entity_poly.entity_id
_entity_poly.type
_entity_poly.pdbx_seq_one_letter_code
_entity_poly.pdbx_strand_id
1 'polypeptide(L)' 'MRGTRIPVYVILDNLAAGESEEAILAEYPTLTRVHIRASLAFAAEIAHDRILPIPA' A
#
# COMPACT_ATOMS: atom_id res chain seq x y z
N MET A 1 6.50 -2.06 -9.44
CA MET A 1 7.04 -2.79 -8.27
C MET A 1 7.94 -3.96 -8.70
N ARG A 2 8.85 -3.74 -9.65
CA ARG A 2 9.80 -4.78 -10.07
C ARG A 2 11.03 -4.67 -9.18
N GLY A 3 11.34 -5.71 -8.40
CA GLY A 3 12.53 -5.77 -7.54
C GLY A 3 12.27 -6.01 -6.06
N THR A 4 11.03 -5.84 -5.59
CA THR A 4 10.65 -6.13 -4.19
C THR A 4 9.72 -7.34 -4.16
N ARG A 5 10.05 -8.37 -3.36
CA ARG A 5 9.17 -9.52 -3.14
C ARG A 5 8.04 -9.24 -2.14
N ILE A 6 7.81 -7.96 -1.80
CA ILE A 6 6.83 -7.54 -0.82
C ILE A 6 5.50 -7.30 -1.53
N PRO A 7 4.42 -8.02 -1.16
CA PRO A 7 3.10 -7.82 -1.73
C PRO A 7 2.54 -6.43 -1.42
N VAL A 8 1.68 -5.92 -2.31
CA VAL A 8 0.99 -4.62 -2.13
C VAL A 8 0.18 -4.58 -0.84
N TYR A 9 -0.52 -5.67 -0.51
CA TYR A 9 -1.38 -5.71 0.68
C TYR A 9 -0.59 -5.48 1.97
N VAL A 10 0.68 -5.91 2.05
CA VAL A 10 1.52 -5.69 3.24
C VAL A 10 1.73 -4.19 3.49
N ILE A 11 1.94 -3.42 2.43
CA ILE A 11 2.11 -1.97 2.55
C ILE A 11 0.80 -1.32 3.00
N LEU A 12 -0.33 -1.76 2.43
CA LEU A 12 -1.65 -1.22 2.76
C LEU A 12 -2.08 -1.58 4.19
N ASP A 13 -1.81 -2.80 4.66
CA ASP A 13 -2.13 -3.26 6.01
C ASP A 13 -1.36 -2.45 7.06
N ASN A 14 -0.07 -2.20 6.84
CA ASN A 14 0.72 -1.35 7.73
C ASN A 14 0.19 0.10 7.77
N LEU A 15 -0.10 0.68 6.61
CA LEU A 15 -0.69 2.01 6.53
C LEU A 15 -2.07 2.06 7.22
N ALA A 16 -2.89 1.02 7.07
CA ALA A 16 -4.19 0.91 7.74
C ALA A 16 -4.07 0.73 9.26
N ALA A 17 -2.98 0.09 9.73
CA ALA A 17 -2.64 0.00 11.15
C ALA A 17 -2.12 1.34 11.74
N GLY A 18 -1.93 2.37 10.91
CA GLY A 18 -1.44 3.68 11.31
C GLY A 18 0.08 3.82 11.31
N GLU A 19 0.80 2.86 10.73
CA GLU A 19 2.25 2.97 10.60
C GLU A 19 2.67 4.11 9.67
N SER A 20 3.75 4.79 10.03
CA SER A 20 4.34 5.83 9.20
C SER A 20 5.11 5.24 8.02
N GLU A 21 5.20 5.98 6.91
CA GLU A 21 6.00 5.54 5.77
C GLU A 21 7.48 5.31 6.16
N GLU A 22 8.02 6.13 7.05
CA GLU A 22 9.39 5.99 7.57
C GLU A 22 9.60 4.67 8.30
N ALA A 23 8.64 4.28 9.14
CA ALA A 23 8.69 3.01 9.87
C ALA A 23 8.63 1.82 8.90
N ILE A 24 7.72 1.86 7.93
CA ILE A 24 7.58 0.83 6.89
C ILE A 24 8.89 0.69 6.08
N LEU A 25 9.53 1.80 5.71
CA LEU A 25 10.80 1.76 4.98
C LEU A 25 11.98 1.25 5.83
N ALA A 26 11.95 1.50 7.15
CA ALA A 26 12.94 0.97 8.07
C ALA A 26 12.80 -0.55 8.26
N GLU A 27 11.56 -1.04 8.35
CA GLU A 27 11.25 -2.45 8.52
C GLU A 27 11.47 -3.27 7.24
N TYR A 28 11.28 -2.64 6.08
CA TYR A 28 11.49 -3.24 4.78
C TYR A 28 12.53 -2.47 3.95
N PRO A 29 13.84 -2.71 4.14
CA PRO A 29 14.92 -1.96 3.47
C PRO A 29 14.92 -2.06 1.93
N THR A 30 14.20 -3.05 1.38
CA THR A 30 14.03 -3.20 -0.07
C THR A 30 12.90 -2.32 -0.64
N LEU A 31 12.01 -1.81 0.21
CA LEU A 31 11.00 -0.84 -0.18
C LEU A 31 11.63 0.52 -0.41
N THR A 32 11.00 1.27 -1.30
CA THR A 32 11.33 2.66 -1.54
C THR A 32 10.04 3.46 -1.46
N ARG A 33 10.16 4.77 -1.26
CA ARG A 33 9.03 5.70 -1.28
C ARG A 33 8.17 5.54 -2.54
N VAL A 34 8.79 5.21 -3.68
CA VAL A 34 8.11 4.97 -4.95
C VAL A 34 7.20 3.74 -4.89
N HIS A 35 7.60 2.69 -4.18
CA HIS A 35 6.77 1.50 -4.00
C HIS A 35 5.52 1.78 -3.16
N ILE A 36 5.64 2.59 -2.11
CA ILE A 36 4.49 3.01 -1.28
C ILE A 36 3.49 3.80 -2.12
N ARG A 37 3.97 4.84 -2.83
CA ARG A 37 3.11 5.65 -3.70
C ARG A 37 2.45 4.84 -4.82
N ALA A 38 3.19 3.93 -5.45
CA ALA A 38 2.64 3.04 -6.47
C ALA A 38 1.58 2.09 -5.89
N SER A 39 1.73 1.66 -4.64
CA SER A 39 0.75 0.81 -3.93
C SER A 39 -0.54 1.57 -3.68
N LEU A 40 -0.45 2.80 -3.20
CA LEU A 40 -1.60 3.67 -2.99
C LEU A 40 -2.33 3.99 -4.28
N ALA A 41 -1.61 4.32 -5.35
CA ALA A 41 -2.20 4.59 -6.66
C ALA A 41 -2.94 3.35 -7.20
N PHE A 42 -2.31 2.17 -7.13
CA PHE A 42 -2.92 0.92 -7.54
C PHE A 42 -4.16 0.57 -6.69
N ALA A 43 -4.11 0.79 -5.37
CA ALA A 43 -5.25 0.58 -4.49
C ALA A 43 -6.42 1.52 -4.83
N ALA A 44 -6.13 2.79 -5.11
CA ALA A 44 -7.14 3.77 -5.51
C ALA A 44 -7.79 3.42 -6.85
N GLU A 45 -7.01 2.97 -7.83
CA GLU A 45 -7.50 2.49 -9.13
C GLU A 45 -8.48 1.31 -8.95
N ILE A 46 -8.09 0.29 -8.17
CA ILE A 46 -8.95 -0.87 -7.88
C ILE A 46 -10.21 -0.47 -7.10
N ALA A 47 -10.08 0.47 -6.15
CA ALA A 47 -11.21 0.94 -5.36
C ALA A 47 -12.24 1.69 -6.21
N HIS A 48 -11.80 2.48 -7.20
CA HIS A 48 -12.72 3.15 -8.12
C HIS A 48 -13.51 2.16 -9.00
N ASP A 49 -12.87 1.08 -9.45
CA ASP A 49 -13.54 0.04 -10.25
C ASP A 49 -14.51 -0.82 -9.43
N ARG A 50 -14.43 -0.76 -8.09
CA ARG A 50 -15.35 -1.44 -7.19
C ARG A 50 -16.17 -0.43 -6.40
N ILE A 51 -17.30 -0.02 -6.97
CA ILE A 51 -18.38 0.60 -6.20
C ILE A 51 -18.88 -0.44 -5.18
N LEU A 52 -18.37 -0.37 -3.95
CA LEU A 52 -18.91 -1.13 -2.84
C LEU A 52 -20.14 -0.39 -2.33
N PRO A 53 -21.34 -1.02 -2.29
CA PRO A 53 -22.47 -0.41 -1.61
C PRO A 53 -22.09 -0.24 -0.14
N ILE A 54 -22.13 0.99 0.36
CA ILE A 54 -22.00 1.26 1.78
C ILE A 54 -23.27 0.70 2.44
N PRO A 55 -23.17 -0.32 3.32
CA PRO A 55 -24.33 -0.77 4.06
C PRO A 55 -24.80 0.36 4.98
N ALA A 56 -26.10 0.65 4.94
CA ALA A 56 -26.76 1.64 5.80
C ALA A 56 -26.79 1.19 7.27
#